data_AF-A0A8S9G7F8-F1
#
_entry.id   AF-A0A8S9G7F8-F1
#
_cell.length_a   1.000
_cell.length_b   1.000
_cell.length_c   1.000
_cell.angle_alpha   90.00
_cell.angle_beta   90.00
_cell.angle_gamma   90.00
#
_symmetry.space_group_name_H-M   'P 1'
#
loop_
_entity.id
_entity.type
_entity.pdbx_description
1 polymer ?
#
loop_
_entity_poly.entity_id
_entity_poly.type
_entity_poly.pdbx_seq_one_letter_code
_entity_poly.pdbx_strand_id
1 'polypeptide(L)'
;MSMMTMGIQGQLLEVTVVGCQKLKDTEWFSRQDPYVVLEYSGARHQTRTCKDGGKNAVFQEKFMFTLLEGLRDLKVAVWNSNTLSTDDFIGNASIQLQKVLSQGYDDCTWTLQTKTGRYAGEVRLILHYAGAKNQHHHGSAPSAPPYAPQVPHYSAPPSPSPYSSPPYTGPSLYPQVQYSQPQSAYPPASPYPPQPYAYPPPPSTSAYPPGPSAYPPPPPSSTYPPQPSPYYPQGPYQGQYPPPPY
;
A
#
# COMPACT_ATOMS: atom_id res chain seq x y z
N MET A 1 -45.43 17.48 11.44
CA MET A 1 -44.30 17.48 12.41
C MET A 1 -43.03 17.28 11.60
N SER A 2 -42.27 18.36 11.39
CA SER A 2 -41.06 18.33 10.57
C SER A 2 -39.98 17.56 11.35
N MET A 3 -39.56 16.41 10.83
CA MET A 3 -38.37 15.73 11.36
C MET A 3 -37.18 16.60 10.99
N MET A 4 -36.64 17.35 11.95
CA MET A 4 -35.34 17.99 11.79
C MET A 4 -34.31 16.87 11.60
N THR A 5 -34.02 16.54 10.34
CA THR A 5 -32.82 15.78 10.00
C THR A 5 -31.66 16.63 10.48
N MET A 6 -31.08 16.29 11.63
CA MET A 6 -29.83 16.91 12.07
C MET A 6 -28.81 16.68 10.96
N GLY A 7 -28.34 17.78 10.36
CA GLY A 7 -27.31 17.75 9.33
C GLY A 7 -26.01 17.17 9.88
N ILE A 8 -25.12 16.76 8.98
CA ILE A 8 -23.80 16.20 9.36
C ILE A 8 -22.80 17.29 9.79
N GLN A 9 -23.19 18.57 9.72
CA GLN A 9 -22.31 19.70 9.96
C GLN A 9 -21.72 19.68 11.37
N GLY A 10 -20.40 19.80 11.47
CA GLY A 10 -19.68 19.84 12.74
C GLY A 10 -19.47 18.48 13.40
N GLN A 11 -20.01 17.40 12.82
CA GLN A 11 -19.81 16.04 13.36
C GLN A 11 -18.45 15.48 12.96
N LEU A 12 -17.93 14.52 13.73
CA LEU A 12 -16.62 13.92 13.46
C LEU A 12 -16.75 12.63 12.63
N LEU A 13 -15.95 12.54 11.58
CA LEU A 13 -15.66 11.31 10.85
C LEU A 13 -14.28 10.82 11.25
N GLU A 14 -14.21 9.59 11.73
CA GLU A 14 -12.95 8.89 11.93
C GLU A 14 -12.57 8.13 10.66
N VAL A 15 -11.33 8.31 10.20
CA VAL A 15 -10.77 7.65 9.03
C VAL A 15 -9.49 6.94 9.45
N THR A 16 -9.46 5.62 9.34
CA THR A 16 -8.25 4.82 9.57
C THR A 16 -7.68 4.35 8.24
N VAL A 17 -6.44 4.71 7.95
CA VAL A 17 -5.66 4.18 6.84
C VAL A 17 -5.03 2.87 7.27
N VAL A 18 -5.59 1.75 6.80
CA VAL A 18 -5.09 0.41 7.15
C VAL A 18 -3.80 0.13 6.39
N GLY A 19 -3.86 0.26 5.06
CA GLY A 19 -2.76 -0.11 4.19
C GLY A 19 -3.09 0.06 2.71
N CYS A 20 -2.08 -0.18 1.89
CA CYS A 20 -2.17 -0.22 0.44
C CYS A 20 -1.67 -1.58 -0.06
N GLN A 21 -2.22 -2.04 -1.18
CA GLN A 21 -1.81 -3.30 -1.81
C GLN A 21 -1.73 -3.17 -3.33
N LYS A 22 -0.87 -4.00 -3.93
CA LYS A 22 -0.66 -4.06 -5.39
C LYS A 22 -0.36 -2.68 -6.01
N LEU A 23 0.35 -1.81 -5.28
CA LEU A 23 0.72 -0.49 -5.77
C LEU A 23 1.52 -0.61 -7.07
N LYS A 24 1.28 0.31 -7.99
CA LYS A 24 2.12 0.48 -9.17
C LYS A 24 3.53 0.87 -8.71
N ASP A 25 4.54 0.20 -9.27
CA ASP A 25 5.93 0.54 -9.02
C ASP A 25 6.29 1.86 -9.70
N THR A 26 6.91 2.77 -8.95
CA THR A 26 7.50 4.00 -9.49
C THR A 26 9.02 3.95 -9.49
N GLU A 27 9.63 3.03 -8.75
CA GLU A 27 11.08 2.90 -8.60
C GLU A 27 11.64 1.76 -9.48
N TRP A 28 12.84 1.95 -10.03
CA TRP A 28 13.52 0.94 -10.87
C TRP A 28 14.63 0.18 -10.14
N PHE A 29 15.24 0.80 -9.11
CA PHE A 29 16.43 0.28 -8.44
C PHE A 29 16.30 0.14 -6.91
N SER A 30 15.28 0.76 -6.30
CA SER A 30 15.04 0.73 -4.86
C SER A 30 13.64 0.17 -4.55
N ARG A 31 13.37 -0.04 -3.26
CA ARG A 31 12.03 -0.35 -2.79
C ARG A 31 11.30 0.96 -2.51
N GLN A 32 10.07 1.09 -3.00
CA GLN A 32 9.28 2.29 -2.76
C GLN A 32 8.89 2.45 -1.27
N ASP A 33 8.79 3.71 -0.85
CA ASP A 33 8.48 4.22 0.48
C ASP A 33 7.12 4.93 0.47
N PRO A 34 5.99 4.20 0.41
CA PRO A 34 4.69 4.81 0.21
C PRO A 34 4.18 5.57 1.45
N TYR A 35 3.43 6.64 1.22
CA TYR A 35 2.57 7.30 2.20
C TYR A 35 1.23 7.70 1.59
N VAL A 36 0.21 7.88 2.43
CA VAL A 36 -1.15 8.22 2.02
C VAL A 36 -1.50 9.63 2.49
N VAL A 37 -2.03 10.44 1.57
CA VAL A 37 -2.58 11.76 1.83
C VAL A 37 -4.10 11.69 1.74
N LEU A 38 -4.77 12.13 2.80
CA LEU A 38 -6.21 12.29 2.88
C LEU A 38 -6.55 13.77 2.76
N GLU A 39 -7.50 14.10 1.88
CA GLU A 39 -8.00 15.47 1.71
C GLU A 39 -9.52 15.51 1.82
N TYR A 40 -10.02 16.34 2.73
CA TYR A 40 -11.44 16.61 2.92
C TYR A 40 -11.66 18.10 3.20
N SER A 41 -12.59 18.74 2.48
CA SER A 41 -12.86 20.18 2.60
C SER A 41 -11.60 21.08 2.49
N GLY A 42 -10.60 20.67 1.71
CA GLY A 42 -9.33 21.38 1.58
C GLY A 42 -8.33 21.16 2.72
N ALA A 43 -8.73 20.54 3.83
CA ALA A 43 -7.81 20.09 4.87
C ALA A 43 -7.08 18.83 4.41
N ARG A 44 -5.76 18.79 4.61
CA ARG A 44 -4.89 17.68 4.23
C ARG A 44 -4.24 17.05 5.45
N HIS A 45 -4.28 15.73 5.51
CA HIS A 45 -3.57 14.91 6.50
C HIS A 45 -2.77 13.85 5.75
N GLN A 46 -1.65 13.42 6.31
CA GLN A 46 -0.85 12.35 5.74
C GLN A 46 -0.42 11.35 6.80
N THR A 47 -0.26 10.10 6.37
CA THR A 47 0.40 9.06 7.17
C THR A 47 1.88 9.34 7.29
N ARG A 48 2.53 8.65 8.21
CA ARG A 48 3.97 8.43 8.14
C ARG A 48 4.31 7.65 6.88
N THR A 49 5.53 7.85 6.41
CA THR A 49 6.10 7.08 5.31
C THR A 49 6.39 5.65 5.77
N CYS A 50 5.87 4.67 5.04
CA CYS A 50 6.19 3.26 5.23
C CYS A 50 7.51 2.96 4.51
N LYS A 51 8.64 3.20 5.20
CA LYS A 51 9.98 2.93 4.66
C LYS A 51 10.14 1.46 4.29
N ASP A 52 10.72 1.19 3.13
CA ASP A 52 10.83 -0.12 2.51
C ASP A 52 9.48 -0.86 2.45
N GLY A 53 8.37 -0.12 2.29
CA GLY A 53 7.03 -0.71 2.22
C GLY A 53 6.83 -1.56 0.96
N GLY A 54 7.42 -1.15 -0.16
CA GLY A 54 7.19 -1.79 -1.45
C GLY A 54 5.73 -1.68 -1.89
N LYS A 55 5.23 -2.68 -2.62
CA LYS A 55 3.88 -2.64 -3.21
C LYS A 55 2.73 -2.88 -2.24
N ASN A 56 3.04 -3.36 -1.04
CA ASN A 56 2.07 -3.68 0.01
C ASN A 56 2.52 -3.02 1.32
N ALA A 57 1.92 -1.88 1.65
CA ALA A 57 2.31 -1.07 2.80
C ALA A 57 1.21 -1.08 3.86
N VAL A 58 1.61 -1.00 5.12
CA VAL A 58 0.71 -1.00 6.28
C VAL A 58 0.98 0.25 7.10
N PHE A 59 -0.07 0.96 7.47
CA PHE A 59 0.02 2.23 8.21
C PHE A 59 -0.67 2.11 9.56
N GLN A 60 -1.92 1.64 9.59
CA GLN A 60 -2.76 1.59 10.80
C GLN A 60 -2.88 2.95 11.51
N GLU A 61 -2.97 4.03 10.71
CA GLU A 61 -3.02 5.40 11.22
C GLU A 61 -4.42 5.98 11.16
N LYS A 62 -4.82 6.69 12.20
CA LYS A 62 -6.17 7.22 12.40
C LYS A 62 -6.17 8.74 12.33
N PHE A 63 -7.15 9.29 11.61
CA PHE A 63 -7.38 10.71 11.43
C PHE A 63 -8.84 11.07 11.76
N MET A 64 -9.06 12.29 12.22
CA MET A 64 -10.41 12.82 12.47
C MET A 64 -10.68 14.02 11.58
N PHE A 65 -11.85 14.02 10.95
CA PHE A 65 -12.31 15.11 10.09
C PHE A 65 -13.63 15.66 10.60
N THR A 66 -13.76 16.98 10.62
CA THR A 66 -15.04 17.65 10.88
C THR A 66 -15.85 17.68 9.59
N LEU A 67 -16.98 16.98 9.59
CA LEU A 67 -17.89 16.90 8.45
C LEU A 67 -18.57 18.24 8.20
N LEU A 68 -18.71 18.57 6.92
CA LEU A 68 -19.45 19.73 6.44
C LEU A 68 -20.67 19.26 5.65
N GLU A 69 -21.78 19.99 5.81
CA GLU A 69 -22.97 19.72 5.04
C GLU A 69 -22.72 19.92 3.54
N GLY A 70 -23.33 19.07 2.71
CA GLY A 70 -23.13 19.05 1.25
C GLY A 70 -21.85 18.36 0.77
N LEU A 71 -20.80 18.23 1.59
CA LEU A 71 -19.56 17.55 1.18
C LEU A 71 -19.61 16.06 1.50
N ARG A 72 -19.64 15.23 0.46
CA ARG A 72 -19.83 13.76 0.56
C ARG A 72 -18.65 12.95 0.04
N ASP A 73 -17.54 13.59 -0.32
CA ASP A 73 -16.38 12.92 -0.91
C ASP A 73 -15.12 13.16 -0.08
N LEU A 74 -14.38 12.08 0.21
CA LEU A 74 -13.03 12.09 0.76
C LEU A 74 -12.06 11.73 -0.35
N LYS A 75 -11.07 12.61 -0.60
CA LYS A 75 -10.02 12.32 -1.58
C LYS A 75 -8.85 11.62 -0.90
N VAL A 76 -8.31 10.62 -1.58
CA VAL A 76 -7.15 9.86 -1.13
C VAL A 76 -6.11 9.86 -2.23
N ALA A 77 -4.86 10.14 -1.91
CA ALA A 77 -3.74 10.05 -2.83
C ALA A 77 -2.60 9.26 -2.17
N VAL A 78 -1.94 8.42 -2.95
CA VAL A 78 -0.78 7.64 -2.51
C VAL A 78 0.44 8.10 -3.28
N TRP A 79 1.52 8.32 -2.54
CA TRP A 79 2.78 8.86 -3.03
C TRP A 79 3.92 7.96 -2.58
N ASN A 80 5.00 7.94 -3.35
CA ASN A 80 6.28 7.36 -2.98
C ASN A 80 7.22 8.47 -2.50
N SER A 81 7.73 8.37 -1.27
CA SER A 81 8.65 9.37 -0.71
C SER A 81 10.05 9.18 -1.25
N ASN A 82 10.65 10.26 -1.75
CA ASN A 82 12.03 10.26 -2.25
C ASN A 82 12.87 11.28 -1.48
N THR A 83 14.01 10.84 -0.93
CA THR A 83 14.85 11.72 -0.08
C THR A 83 15.64 12.75 -0.89
N LEU A 84 16.00 12.42 -2.14
CA LEU A 84 16.88 13.23 -2.98
C LEU A 84 16.16 13.89 -4.17
N SER A 85 14.87 13.62 -4.35
CA SER A 85 14.06 14.13 -5.44
C SER A 85 12.64 14.44 -4.96
N THR A 86 11.80 14.96 -5.85
CA THR A 86 10.37 15.10 -5.56
C THR A 86 9.73 13.73 -5.42
N ASP A 87 8.75 13.64 -4.52
CA ASP A 87 7.95 12.44 -4.33
C ASP A 87 7.14 12.09 -5.58
N ASP A 88 7.04 10.80 -5.87
CA ASP A 88 6.33 10.30 -7.05
C ASP A 88 4.88 9.97 -6.73
N PHE A 89 3.98 10.49 -7.56
CA PHE A 89 2.56 10.17 -7.45
C PHE A 89 2.29 8.75 -7.96
N ILE A 90 1.73 7.89 -7.12
CA ILE A 90 1.34 6.52 -7.49
C ILE A 90 -0.09 6.51 -8.03
N GLY A 91 -1.06 6.99 -7.22
CA GLY A 91 -2.46 6.98 -7.61
C GLY A 91 -3.39 7.62 -6.59
N ASN A 92 -4.63 7.88 -6.99
CA ASN A 92 -5.66 8.49 -6.15
C ASN A 92 -7.02 7.79 -6.27
N ALA A 93 -7.88 8.02 -5.28
CA ALA A 93 -9.28 7.61 -5.27
C ALA A 93 -10.15 8.73 -4.67
N SER A 94 -11.43 8.75 -5.06
CA SER A 94 -12.46 9.58 -4.44
C SER A 94 -13.46 8.66 -3.77
N ILE A 95 -13.59 8.76 -2.45
CA ILE A 95 -14.39 7.86 -1.62
C ILE A 95 -15.68 8.57 -1.24
N GLN A 96 -16.81 7.98 -1.65
CA GLN A 96 -18.13 8.47 -1.29
C GLN A 96 -18.47 8.10 0.15
N LEU A 97 -18.81 9.10 0.95
CA LEU A 97 -19.12 8.95 2.37
C LEU A 97 -20.55 8.50 2.63
N GLN A 98 -21.39 8.36 1.59
CA GLN A 98 -22.81 8.02 1.76
C GLN A 98 -23.05 6.74 2.57
N LYS A 99 -22.22 5.70 2.37
CA LYS A 99 -22.34 4.43 3.10
C LYS A 99 -22.06 4.63 4.59
N VAL A 100 -20.89 5.19 4.95
CA VAL A 100 -20.55 5.44 6.36
C VAL A 100 -21.51 6.43 7.04
N LEU A 101 -22.01 7.44 6.32
CA LEU A 101 -22.96 8.40 6.90
C LEU A 101 -24.35 7.79 7.16
N SER A 102 -24.72 6.75 6.43
CA SER A 102 -26.00 6.03 6.63
C SER A 102 -25.90 4.87 7.61
N GLN A 103 -24.80 4.12 7.57
CA GLN A 103 -24.60 2.89 8.35
C GLN A 103 -23.71 3.08 9.59
N GLY A 104 -23.00 4.20 9.67
CA GLY A 104 -22.05 4.52 10.75
C GLY A 104 -20.68 3.87 10.59
N TYR A 105 -20.51 2.95 9.64
CA TYR A 105 -19.26 2.22 9.45
C TYR A 105 -19.04 1.82 7.98
N ASP A 106 -17.79 1.84 7.53
CA ASP A 106 -17.39 1.33 6.22
C ASP A 106 -15.91 0.88 6.22
N ASP A 107 -15.68 -0.43 6.28
CA ASP A 107 -14.37 -1.06 6.02
C ASP A 107 -14.37 -1.60 4.59
N CYS A 108 -13.61 -0.96 3.71
CA CYS A 108 -13.58 -1.29 2.31
C CYS A 108 -12.19 -1.06 1.70
N THR A 109 -12.01 -1.65 0.52
CA THR A 109 -10.81 -1.45 -0.30
C THR A 109 -11.22 -0.72 -1.58
N TRP A 110 -10.58 0.42 -1.86
CA TRP A 110 -10.84 1.25 -3.03
C TRP A 110 -9.69 1.14 -4.02
N THR A 111 -10.02 1.06 -5.31
CA THR A 111 -9.03 1.06 -6.38
C THR A 111 -8.44 2.44 -6.58
N LEU A 112 -7.12 2.52 -6.64
CA LEU A 112 -6.38 3.73 -6.97
C LEU A 112 -6.21 3.83 -8.48
N GLN A 113 -6.24 5.06 -8.98
CA GLN A 113 -5.99 5.38 -10.37
C GLN A 113 -4.82 6.35 -10.51
N THR A 114 -4.00 6.14 -11.53
CA THR A 114 -2.98 7.11 -11.96
C THR A 114 -3.65 8.38 -12.52
N LYS A 115 -2.86 9.43 -12.78
CA LYS A 115 -3.33 10.66 -13.45
C LYS A 115 -3.99 10.41 -14.81
N THR A 116 -3.68 9.29 -15.47
CA THR A 116 -4.26 8.88 -16.76
C THR A 116 -5.44 7.93 -16.62
N GLY A 117 -5.93 7.69 -15.40
CA GLY A 117 -7.07 6.81 -15.13
C GLY A 117 -6.73 5.32 -15.10
N ARG A 118 -5.47 4.92 -15.31
CA ARG A 118 -5.06 3.51 -15.23
C ARG A 118 -5.01 3.02 -13.78
N TYR A 119 -5.30 1.75 -13.56
CA TYR A 119 -5.16 1.09 -12.26
C TYR A 119 -3.75 1.29 -11.66
N ALA A 120 -3.70 1.67 -10.39
CA ALA A 120 -2.47 2.01 -9.66
C ALA A 120 -2.30 1.26 -8.33
N GLY A 121 -3.17 0.27 -8.07
CA GLY A 121 -3.22 -0.45 -6.81
C GLY A 121 -4.54 -0.23 -6.07
N GLU A 122 -4.53 -0.56 -4.79
CA GLU A 122 -5.71 -0.55 -3.92
C GLU A 122 -5.32 0.04 -2.56
N VAL A 123 -6.23 0.80 -1.94
CA VAL A 123 -6.11 1.33 -0.57
C VAL A 123 -7.25 0.81 0.28
N ARG A 124 -6.95 0.28 1.46
CA ARG A 124 -7.94 -0.14 2.45
C ARG A 124 -8.07 0.92 3.53
N LEU A 125 -9.30 1.40 3.74
CA LEU A 125 -9.64 2.31 4.84
C LEU A 125 -10.78 1.74 5.67
N ILE A 126 -10.81 2.17 6.92
CA ILE A 126 -11.96 1.98 7.81
C ILE A 126 -12.50 3.37 8.15
N LEU A 127 -13.77 3.61 7.83
CA LEU A 127 -14.49 4.83 8.11
C LEU A 127 -15.48 4.58 9.24
N HIS A 128 -15.55 5.48 10.22
CA HIS A 128 -16.50 5.38 11.32
C HIS A 128 -17.16 6.74 11.61
N TYR A 129 -18.48 6.73 11.71
CA TYR A 129 -19.32 7.90 11.95
C TYR A 129 -20.36 7.59 13.03
N ALA A 130 -20.18 8.14 14.22
CA ALA A 130 -21.07 7.89 15.35
C ALA A 130 -22.48 8.50 15.19
N GLY A 131 -22.66 9.46 14.27
CA GLY A 131 -23.94 10.16 14.08
C GLY A 131 -24.97 9.40 13.23
N ALA A 132 -24.63 8.22 12.70
CA ALA A 132 -25.58 7.41 11.95
C ALA A 132 -26.71 6.91 12.87
N LYS A 133 -27.93 7.38 12.62
CA LYS A 133 -29.11 6.83 13.28
C LYS A 133 -29.40 5.48 12.67
N ASN A 134 -29.12 4.40 13.40
CA ASN A 134 -29.51 3.04 13.04
C ASN A 134 -31.00 3.01 12.67
N GLN A 135 -31.33 2.94 11.37
CA GLN A 135 -32.62 2.41 10.91
C GLN A 135 -32.61 0.87 10.95
N HIS A 136 -31.92 0.29 11.93
CA HIS A 136 -32.18 -1.09 12.29
C HIS A 136 -33.51 -1.10 13.07
N HIS A 137 -34.58 -1.33 12.32
CA HIS A 137 -35.77 -1.98 12.85
C HIS A 137 -35.33 -3.11 13.79
N HIS A 138 -36.02 -3.21 14.92
CA HIS A 138 -35.94 -4.30 15.89
C HIS A 138 -35.74 -5.67 15.22
N GLY A 139 -34.49 -6.09 15.08
CA GLY A 139 -34.11 -7.49 15.07
C GLY A 139 -33.72 -7.80 16.49
N SER A 140 -34.71 -8.14 17.32
CA SER A 140 -34.47 -8.86 18.56
C SER A 140 -33.39 -9.89 18.29
N ALA A 141 -32.32 -9.88 19.09
CA ALA A 141 -31.46 -11.05 19.17
C ALA A 141 -32.39 -12.27 19.33
N PRO A 142 -32.33 -13.30 18.48
CA PRO A 142 -32.98 -14.55 18.82
C PRO A 142 -32.29 -15.00 20.10
N SER A 143 -33.01 -14.90 21.22
CA SER A 143 -32.60 -15.57 22.45
C SER A 143 -32.31 -17.01 22.07
N ALA A 144 -31.07 -17.43 22.34
CA ALA A 144 -30.66 -18.80 22.13
C ALA A 144 -31.71 -19.75 22.74
N PRO A 145 -32.19 -20.77 22.01
CA PRO A 145 -33.03 -21.78 22.64
C PRO A 145 -32.20 -22.47 23.73
N PRO A 146 -32.78 -22.80 24.90
CA PRO A 146 -32.06 -23.52 25.94
C PRO A 146 -31.60 -24.86 25.37
N TYR A 147 -30.28 -25.05 25.36
CA TYR A 147 -29.62 -26.28 24.97
C TYR A 147 -29.99 -27.38 25.99
N ALA A 148 -31.00 -28.19 25.65
CA ALA A 148 -31.18 -29.49 26.28
C ALA A 148 -30.19 -30.47 25.62
N PRO A 149 -29.41 -31.26 26.37
CA PRO A 149 -28.53 -32.25 25.77
C PRO A 149 -29.37 -33.40 25.21
N GLN A 150 -29.63 -33.38 23.92
CA GLN A 150 -30.11 -34.57 23.21
C GLN A 150 -28.92 -35.49 22.96
N VAL A 151 -28.89 -36.60 23.70
CA VAL A 151 -28.02 -37.74 23.45
C VAL A 151 -28.20 -38.24 22.02
N PRO A 152 -27.14 -38.36 21.20
CA PRO A 152 -27.24 -39.06 19.94
C PRO A 152 -27.45 -40.55 20.22
N HIS A 153 -28.60 -41.08 19.80
CA HIS A 153 -28.82 -42.51 19.71
C HIS A 153 -27.82 -43.07 18.68
N TYR A 154 -26.78 -43.76 19.17
CA TYR A 154 -25.88 -44.54 18.32
C TYR A 154 -26.66 -45.69 17.69
N SER A 155 -26.95 -45.59 16.40
CA SER A 155 -27.30 -46.76 15.59
C SER A 155 -26.03 -47.56 15.34
N ALA A 156 -26.02 -48.82 15.80
CA ALA A 156 -24.93 -49.76 15.58
C ALA A 156 -24.69 -49.97 14.06
N PRO A 157 -23.43 -50.13 13.61
CA PRO A 157 -23.15 -50.51 12.23
C PRO A 157 -23.53 -51.98 11.98
N PRO A 158 -24.02 -52.34 10.78
CA PRO A 158 -24.26 -53.73 10.43
C PRO A 158 -22.95 -54.49 10.17
N SER A 159 -22.96 -55.78 10.54
CA SER A 159 -21.89 -56.76 10.39
C SER A 159 -21.51 -57.03 8.91
N PRO A 160 -20.27 -57.46 8.62
CA PRO A 160 -19.80 -57.71 7.26
C PRO A 160 -20.30 -59.04 6.68
N SER A 161 -20.67 -59.03 5.39
CA SER A 161 -20.96 -60.22 4.57
C SER A 161 -19.68 -60.87 4.05
N PRO A 162 -19.67 -62.20 3.82
CA PRO A 162 -18.47 -62.92 3.37
C PRO A 162 -18.22 -62.83 1.86
N TYR A 163 -16.92 -62.93 1.53
CA TYR A 163 -16.22 -62.97 0.24
C TYR A 163 -16.95 -63.53 -1.00
N SER A 164 -16.62 -62.94 -2.15
CA SER A 164 -16.30 -63.68 -3.38
C SER A 164 -15.36 -62.85 -4.26
N SER A 165 -14.18 -63.40 -4.55
CA SER A 165 -13.15 -62.84 -5.42
C SER A 165 -13.34 -63.30 -6.87
N PRO A 166 -13.16 -62.42 -7.88
CA PRO A 166 -12.90 -62.82 -9.25
C PRO A 166 -11.39 -62.85 -9.58
N PRO A 167 -10.99 -63.53 -10.67
CA PRO A 167 -9.64 -64.01 -10.87
C PRO A 167 -8.67 -62.93 -11.39
N TYR A 168 -7.41 -63.12 -11.03
CA TYR A 168 -6.25 -62.39 -11.55
C TYR A 168 -6.10 -62.66 -13.06
N THR A 169 -6.21 -61.61 -13.87
CA THR A 169 -5.70 -61.59 -15.25
C THR A 169 -4.48 -60.67 -15.30
N GLY A 170 -3.42 -61.16 -15.96
CA GLY A 170 -2.05 -60.66 -15.89
C GLY A 170 -1.79 -59.25 -16.43
N PRO A 171 -0.53 -58.80 -16.38
CA PRO A 171 -0.16 -57.43 -16.69
C PRO A 171 -0.24 -57.17 -18.20
N SER A 172 -1.13 -56.26 -18.58
CA SER A 172 -1.16 -55.68 -19.92
C SER A 172 0.06 -54.80 -20.13
N LEU A 173 0.77 -55.08 -21.22
CA LEU A 173 1.88 -54.31 -21.76
C LEU A 173 1.44 -52.86 -21.99
N TYR A 174 2.10 -51.92 -21.31
CA TYR A 174 2.06 -50.52 -21.68
C TYR A 174 2.69 -50.33 -23.07
N PRO A 175 2.07 -49.59 -24.00
CA PRO A 175 2.78 -49.13 -25.18
C PRO A 175 3.85 -48.12 -24.74
N GLN A 176 5.11 -48.42 -25.01
CA GLN A 176 6.19 -47.43 -25.00
C GLN A 176 5.88 -46.39 -26.06
N VAL A 177 5.48 -45.19 -25.63
CA VAL A 177 5.49 -44.00 -26.49
C VAL A 177 6.95 -43.60 -26.67
N GLN A 178 7.46 -43.85 -27.87
CA GLN A 178 8.79 -43.44 -28.29
C GLN A 178 8.81 -41.90 -28.34
N TYR A 179 9.45 -41.26 -27.36
CA TYR A 179 9.73 -39.83 -27.41
C TYR A 179 10.80 -39.58 -28.47
N SER A 180 10.37 -39.19 -29.66
CA SER A 180 11.23 -38.51 -30.62
C SER A 180 11.58 -37.14 -30.02
N GLN A 181 12.85 -36.93 -29.65
CA GLN A 181 13.32 -35.58 -29.35
C GLN A 181 13.15 -34.70 -30.59
N PRO A 182 12.56 -33.50 -30.50
CA PRO A 182 12.72 -32.54 -31.56
C PRO A 182 14.18 -32.06 -31.54
N GLN A 183 14.94 -32.41 -32.59
CA GLN A 183 16.20 -31.73 -32.86
C GLN A 183 15.90 -30.23 -32.97
N SER A 184 16.56 -29.44 -32.13
CA SER A 184 16.57 -27.99 -32.21
C SER A 184 17.24 -27.58 -33.52
N ALA A 185 16.45 -27.42 -34.57
CA ALA A 185 16.88 -26.73 -35.76
C ALA A 185 17.03 -25.24 -35.39
N TYR A 186 18.27 -24.81 -35.16
CA TYR A 186 18.58 -23.38 -35.16
C TYR A 186 18.13 -22.80 -36.50
N PRO A 187 17.34 -21.71 -36.52
CA PRO A 187 17.14 -20.98 -37.75
C PRO A 187 18.50 -20.39 -38.19
N PRO A 188 18.81 -20.37 -39.50
CA PRO A 188 19.99 -19.66 -39.98
C PRO A 188 19.88 -18.18 -39.61
N ALA A 189 21.01 -17.59 -39.22
CA ALA A 189 21.10 -16.16 -38.95
C ALA A 189 20.59 -15.36 -40.15
N SER A 190 19.59 -14.53 -39.93
CA SER A 190 19.15 -13.53 -40.92
C SER A 190 20.32 -12.61 -41.24
N PRO A 191 20.64 -12.34 -42.52
CA PRO A 191 21.55 -11.27 -42.87
C PRO A 191 20.95 -9.95 -42.38
N TYR A 192 21.73 -9.18 -41.63
CA TYR A 192 21.35 -7.81 -41.28
C TYR A 192 21.00 -7.03 -42.56
N PRO A 193 19.88 -6.29 -42.60
CA PRO A 193 19.65 -5.36 -43.69
C PRO A 193 20.75 -4.28 -43.65
N PRO A 194 21.27 -3.84 -44.82
CA PRO A 194 22.20 -2.72 -44.86
C PRO A 194 21.49 -1.48 -44.32
N GLN A 195 22.10 -0.87 -43.29
CA GLN A 195 21.67 0.42 -42.74
C GLN A 195 21.71 1.46 -43.85
N PRO A 196 20.57 2.07 -44.24
CA PRO A 196 20.60 3.16 -45.16
C PRO A 196 20.72 4.46 -44.35
N TYR A 197 21.75 5.23 -44.69
CA TYR A 197 21.95 6.64 -44.37
C TYR A 197 22.60 7.00 -43.04
N ALA A 198 23.80 7.55 -43.18
CA ALA A 198 24.43 8.45 -42.23
C ALA A 198 23.43 9.53 -41.81
N TYR A 199 23.27 9.70 -40.50
CA TYR A 199 22.63 10.89 -39.97
C TYR A 199 23.42 12.12 -40.43
N PRO A 200 22.79 13.12 -41.06
CA PRO A 200 23.44 14.40 -41.28
C PRO A 200 23.79 15.04 -39.93
N PRO A 201 24.93 15.74 -39.81
CA PRO A 201 25.24 16.49 -38.59
C PRO A 201 24.12 17.51 -38.32
N PRO A 202 23.80 17.79 -37.05
CA PRO A 202 22.78 18.78 -36.71
C PRO A 202 23.16 20.15 -37.27
N PRO A 203 22.19 20.97 -37.72
CA PRO A 203 22.46 22.32 -38.17
C PRO A 203 23.02 23.14 -37.02
N SER A 204 24.18 23.76 -37.25
CA SER A 204 24.77 24.75 -36.36
C SER A 204 23.95 26.04 -36.43
N THR A 205 22.86 26.09 -35.68
CA THR A 205 22.09 27.32 -35.47
C THR A 205 21.61 27.39 -34.02
N SER A 206 22.40 28.02 -33.17
CA SER A 206 21.94 29.14 -32.34
C SER A 206 23.13 29.58 -31.50
N ALA A 207 23.49 30.85 -31.63
CA ALA A 207 24.33 31.53 -30.66
C ALA A 207 23.83 31.21 -29.25
N TYR A 208 24.70 30.66 -28.41
CA TYR A 208 24.50 30.72 -26.97
C TYR A 208 24.31 32.19 -26.60
N PRO A 209 23.28 32.56 -25.81
CA PRO A 209 23.32 33.86 -25.16
C PRO A 209 24.59 33.91 -24.30
N PRO A 210 25.31 35.05 -24.23
CA PRO A 210 26.45 35.17 -23.34
C PRO A 210 25.96 34.85 -21.92
N GLY A 211 26.62 33.89 -21.27
CA GLY A 211 26.37 33.61 -19.87
C GLY A 211 26.55 34.89 -19.05
N PRO A 212 25.71 35.16 -18.05
CA PRO A 212 25.93 36.31 -17.19
C PRO A 212 27.31 36.18 -16.53
N SER A 213 28.14 37.17 -16.80
CA SER A 213 29.39 37.42 -16.11
C SER A 213 29.20 37.43 -14.60
N ALA A 214 30.25 36.94 -13.92
CA ALA A 214 30.54 37.09 -12.50
C ALA A 214 29.66 36.28 -11.53
N TYR A 215 30.16 35.09 -11.17
CA TYR A 215 29.98 34.63 -9.81
C TYR A 215 30.57 35.70 -8.86
N PRO A 216 29.85 36.12 -7.81
CA PRO A 216 30.47 36.91 -6.75
C PRO A 216 31.60 36.10 -6.09
N PRO A 217 32.69 36.74 -5.65
CA PRO A 217 33.73 36.04 -4.91
C PRO A 217 33.14 35.41 -3.64
N PRO A 218 33.67 34.26 -3.17
CA PRO A 218 33.25 33.68 -1.92
C PRO A 218 33.44 34.68 -0.77
N PRO A 219 32.54 34.71 0.23
CA PRO A 219 32.75 35.55 1.39
C PRO A 219 34.08 35.18 2.07
N PRO A 220 34.81 36.15 2.65
CA PRO A 220 36.02 35.85 3.40
C PRO A 220 35.66 34.86 4.51
N SER A 221 36.52 33.86 4.70
CA SER A 221 36.43 32.91 5.80
C SER A 221 36.26 33.68 7.11
N SER A 222 35.04 33.66 7.65
CA SER A 222 34.79 34.01 9.02
C SER A 222 35.53 32.98 9.86
N THR A 223 36.70 33.38 10.36
CA THR A 223 37.33 32.77 11.52
C THR A 223 36.25 32.59 12.58
N TYR A 224 35.84 31.34 12.77
CA TYR A 224 35.04 30.95 13.92
C TYR A 224 35.76 31.45 15.18
N PRO A 225 35.07 32.16 16.09
CA PRO A 225 35.64 32.40 17.40
C PRO A 225 35.89 31.04 18.08
N PRO A 226 37.00 30.88 18.83
CA PRO A 226 37.28 29.63 19.51
C PRO A 226 36.14 29.31 20.49
N GLN A 227 35.64 28.07 20.44
CA GLN A 227 34.72 27.58 21.46
C GLN A 227 35.37 27.72 22.84
N PRO A 228 34.64 28.22 23.86
CA PRO A 228 35.11 28.13 25.23
C PRO A 228 35.08 26.66 25.66
N SER A 229 36.26 26.13 25.99
CA SER A 229 36.44 24.83 26.63
C SER A 229 35.62 24.76 27.93
N PRO A 230 34.83 23.70 28.17
CA PRO A 230 34.23 23.49 29.48
C PRO A 230 35.33 23.06 30.46
N TYR A 231 35.74 24.00 31.31
CA TYR A 231 36.56 23.75 32.48
C TYR A 231 35.74 22.89 33.46
N TYR A 232 35.98 21.59 33.49
CA TYR A 232 35.50 20.73 34.57
C TYR A 232 36.45 20.88 35.77
N PRO A 233 35.97 21.30 36.95
CA PRO A 233 36.78 21.25 38.16
C PRO A 233 37.02 19.78 38.56
N GLN A 234 38.27 19.47 38.87
CA GLN A 234 38.74 18.18 39.38
C GLN A 234 38.03 17.83 40.70
N GLY A 235 37.22 16.76 40.67
CA GLY A 235 36.76 16.05 41.86
C GLY A 235 37.68 14.86 42.17
N PRO A 236 37.95 14.51 43.43
CA PRO A 236 38.97 13.54 43.80
C PRO A 236 38.37 12.13 43.90
N TYR A 237 38.24 11.40 42.80
CA TYR A 237 37.92 9.97 42.88
C TYR A 237 38.66 9.16 41.82
N GLN A 238 39.62 8.36 42.29
CA GLN A 238 40.23 7.28 41.52
C GLN A 238 39.23 6.12 41.42
N GLY A 239 38.77 5.83 40.21
CA GLY A 239 37.92 4.67 39.91
C GLY A 239 38.48 3.95 38.68
N GLN A 240 39.07 2.78 38.91
CA GLN A 240 39.50 1.86 37.86
C GLN A 240 38.31 1.44 36.99
N TYR A 241 38.45 1.54 35.67
CA TYR A 241 37.52 0.90 34.73
C TYR A 241 37.89 -0.57 34.54
N PRO A 242 36.92 -1.50 34.60
CA PRO A 242 37.15 -2.88 34.20
C PRO A 242 37.21 -3.01 32.66
N PRO A 243 37.97 -3.98 32.11
CA PRO A 243 38.07 -4.18 30.67
C PRO A 243 36.80 -4.82 30.09
N PRO A 244 36.52 -4.61 28.79
CA PRO A 244 35.34 -5.14 28.11
C PRO A 244 35.40 -6.66 27.90
N PRO A 245 34.24 -7.34 27.87
CA PRO A 245 34.16 -8.79 27.69
C PRO A 245 34.48 -9.22 26.26
N TYR A 246 35.14 -10.37 26.15
CA TYR A 246 35.38 -11.12 24.91
C TYR A 246 34.09 -11.69 24.32
#